data_AF-A0A1Q5BUF1-F1
#
_entry.id   AF-A0A1Q5BUF1-F1
#
_cell.length_a   1.000
_cell.length_b   1.000
_cell.length_c   1.000
_cell.angle_alpha   90.00
_cell.angle_beta   90.00
_cell.angle_gamma   90.00
#
_symmetry.space_group_name_H-M   'P 1'
#
loop_
_entity.id
_entity.type
_entity.pdbx_description
1 polymer ?
#
loop_
_entity_poly.entity_id
_entity_poly.type
_entity_poly.pdbx_seq_one_letter_code
_entity_poly.pdbx_strand_id
1 'polypeptide(L)'
;MIATEVKNRFITETRAQRIADRWNAAYPAMRAILDTVIKAQRGAEQPTVDVARLERVRREMGQQDRGSFKACTRSPGGFSIFDAFSQVREVVNVTSIGHADAGAILRLCAELADAVAEAGVASRAERAAVPAQPVDGGRRERADSEQTEGDTR
;
A
#
# COMPACT_ATOMS: atom_id res chain seq x y z
N MET A 1 14.41 0.24 17.38
CA MET A 1 14.22 -0.91 16.47
C MET A 1 12.71 -1.04 16.31
N ILE A 2 12.14 -0.73 15.14
CA ILE A 2 10.73 -0.27 15.09
C ILE A 2 9.85 -1.09 14.13
N ALA A 3 10.30 -1.46 12.92
CA ALA A 3 9.57 -2.42 12.08
C ALA A 3 9.99 -3.87 12.42
N THR A 4 9.38 -4.48 13.44
CA THR A 4 9.69 -5.86 13.89
C THR A 4 8.98 -6.94 13.10
N GLU A 5 7.98 -6.61 12.26
CA GLU A 5 7.24 -7.63 11.52
C GLU A 5 6.70 -7.10 10.18
N VAL A 6 7.35 -7.47 9.08
CA VAL A 6 6.81 -7.28 7.73
C VAL A 6 5.98 -8.51 7.39
N LYS A 7 4.66 -8.37 7.33
CA LYS A 7 3.75 -9.48 7.00
C LYS A 7 3.12 -9.28 5.63
N ASN A 8 3.47 -10.15 4.69
CA ASN A 8 2.73 -10.29 3.44
C ASN A 8 2.70 -11.77 3.03
N ARG A 9 1.51 -12.32 2.81
CA ARG A 9 1.29 -13.74 2.48
C ARG A 9 1.95 -14.18 1.18
N PHE A 10 2.32 -13.24 0.32
CA PHE A 10 2.88 -13.48 -1.00
C PHE A 10 4.39 -13.29 -1.08
N ILE A 11 5.06 -12.97 0.03
CA ILE A 11 6.53 -12.91 0.08
C ILE A 11 7.05 -13.88 1.12
N THR A 12 8.26 -14.37 0.93
CA THR A 12 8.91 -15.28 1.88
C THR A 12 9.31 -14.55 3.16
N GLU A 13 9.42 -15.29 4.27
CA GLU A 13 9.91 -14.76 5.55
C GLU A 13 11.30 -14.14 5.43
N THR A 14 12.21 -14.78 4.68
CA THR A 14 13.54 -14.23 4.43
C THR A 14 13.48 -12.90 3.68
N ARG A 15 12.56 -12.74 2.72
CA ARG A 15 12.36 -11.45 2.01
C ARG A 15 11.78 -10.40 2.94
N ALA A 16 10.79 -10.77 3.75
CA ALA A 16 10.21 -9.89 4.76
C ALA A 16 11.27 -9.37 5.75
N GLN A 17 12.16 -10.24 6.23
CA GLN A 17 13.26 -9.84 7.11
C GLN A 17 14.23 -8.87 6.42
N ARG A 18 14.63 -9.16 5.17
CA ARG A 18 15.49 -8.24 4.40
C ARG A 18 14.85 -6.85 4.22
N ILE A 19 13.55 -6.81 3.94
CA ILE A 19 12.81 -5.54 3.83
C ILE A 19 12.81 -4.81 5.17
N ALA A 20 12.57 -5.51 6.28
CA ALA A 20 12.59 -4.92 7.62
C ALA A 20 13.97 -4.33 7.95
N ASP A 21 15.05 -5.07 7.69
CA ASP A 21 16.42 -4.62 7.94
C ASP A 21 16.76 -3.38 7.11
N ARG A 22 16.44 -3.40 5.81
CA ARG A 22 16.65 -2.24 4.91
C ARG A 22 15.79 -1.05 5.31
N TRP A 23 14.54 -1.26 5.70
CA TRP A 23 13.65 -0.21 6.17
C TRP A 23 14.23 0.45 7.42
N ASN A 24 14.55 -0.34 8.45
CA ASN A 24 15.09 0.16 9.72
C ASN A 24 16.41 0.93 9.51
N ALA A 25 17.25 0.49 8.56
CA ALA A 25 18.49 1.19 8.21
C ALA A 25 18.25 2.53 7.49
N ALA A 26 17.32 2.58 6.53
CA ALA A 26 17.10 3.76 5.69
C ALA A 26 16.11 4.78 6.30
N TYR A 27 15.19 4.35 7.16
CA TYR A 27 14.09 5.17 7.66
C TYR A 27 14.53 6.46 8.37
N PRO A 28 15.57 6.48 9.23
CA PRO A 28 16.03 7.73 9.84
C PRO A 28 16.44 8.79 8.80
N ALA A 29 17.15 8.38 7.75
CA ALA A 29 17.57 9.26 6.67
C ALA A 29 16.38 9.74 5.83
N MET A 30 15.48 8.84 5.43
CA MET A 30 14.27 9.21 4.69
C MET A 30 13.41 10.23 5.46
N ARG A 31 13.26 10.03 6.76
CA ARG A 31 12.54 10.98 7.63
C ARG A 31 13.24 12.33 7.69
N ALA A 32 14.56 12.36 7.87
CA ALA A 32 15.33 13.61 7.91
C ALA A 32 15.28 14.38 6.58
N ILE A 33 15.32 13.68 5.45
CA ILE A 33 15.17 14.27 4.11
C ILE A 33 13.79 14.90 3.97
N LEU A 34 12.72 14.17 4.30
CA LEU A 34 11.35 14.71 4.24
C LEU A 34 11.17 15.92 5.15
N ASP A 35 11.62 15.84 6.41
CA ASP A 35 11.51 16.95 7.36
C ASP A 35 12.28 18.20 6.83
N THR A 36 13.46 18.02 6.22
CA THR A 36 14.25 19.09 5.59
C THR A 36 13.53 19.71 4.39
N VAL A 37 13.06 18.88 3.46
CA VAL A 37 12.39 19.33 2.23
C VAL A 37 11.08 20.04 2.57
N ILE A 38 10.25 19.48 3.45
CA ILE A 38 9.00 20.10 3.91
C ILE A 38 9.28 21.47 4.52
N LYS A 39 10.29 21.58 5.40
CA LYS A 39 10.65 22.85 6.03
C LYS A 39 11.07 23.90 4.99
N ALA A 40 11.94 23.53 4.05
CA ALA A 40 12.40 24.44 3.00
C ALA A 40 11.24 24.92 2.11
N GLN A 41 10.35 24.00 1.72
CA GLN A 41 9.28 24.28 0.77
C GLN A 41 8.13 25.08 1.39
N ARG A 42 7.88 24.97 2.69
CA ARG A 42 6.94 25.85 3.42
C ARG A 42 7.39 27.32 3.45
N GLY A 43 8.69 27.57 3.40
CA GLY A 43 9.26 28.92 3.44
C GLY A 43 9.55 29.50 2.06
N ALA A 44 9.32 28.75 0.98
CA ALA A 44 9.59 29.18 -0.38
C ALA A 44 8.47 30.08 -0.91
N GLU A 45 8.83 31.14 -1.64
CA GLU A 45 7.86 32.00 -2.34
C GLU A 45 7.06 31.23 -3.39
N GLN A 46 7.69 30.24 -4.03
CA GLN A 46 7.07 29.34 -5.01
C GLN A 46 7.51 27.90 -4.71
N PRO A 47 6.70 27.13 -3.98
CA PRO A 47 6.98 25.72 -3.73
C PRO A 47 7.06 24.92 -5.03
N THR A 48 8.08 24.07 -5.16
CA THR A 48 8.29 23.22 -6.34
C THR A 48 7.75 21.81 -6.16
N VAL A 49 7.24 21.50 -4.97
CA VAL A 49 6.68 20.19 -4.61
C VAL A 49 5.34 20.36 -3.89
N ASP A 50 4.54 19.31 -3.92
CA ASP A 50 3.32 19.24 -3.12
C ASP A 50 3.66 18.96 -1.65
N VAL A 51 3.73 20.02 -0.85
CA VAL A 51 4.08 19.96 0.58
C VAL A 51 3.09 19.10 1.37
N ALA A 52 1.79 19.21 1.09
CA ALA A 52 0.75 18.46 1.79
C ALA A 52 0.90 16.95 1.55
N ARG A 53 1.26 16.56 0.32
CA ARG A 53 1.59 15.17 -0.02
C ARG A 53 2.82 14.69 0.74
N LEU A 54 3.90 15.46 0.80
CA LEU A 54 5.11 15.05 1.53
C LEU A 54 4.87 14.91 3.04
N GLU A 55 4.06 15.78 3.64
CA GLU A 55 3.66 15.66 5.05
C GLU A 55 2.84 14.40 5.33
N ARG A 56 1.93 14.06 4.41
CA ARG A 56 1.19 12.80 4.45
C ARG A 56 2.13 11.60 4.39
N VAL A 57 3.06 11.58 3.43
CA VAL A 57 4.07 10.52 3.29
C VAL A 57 4.87 10.37 4.58
N ARG A 58 5.39 11.48 5.12
CA ARG A 58 6.15 11.48 6.38
C ARG A 58 5.35 10.88 7.52
N ARG A 59 4.07 11.25 7.65
CA ARG A 59 3.18 10.72 8.69
C ARG A 59 2.96 9.21 8.54
N GLU A 60 2.63 8.77 7.33
CA GLU A 60 2.32 7.37 7.04
C GLU A 60 3.56 6.47 7.18
N MET A 61 4.74 6.92 6.74
CA MET A 61 6.00 6.22 6.99
C MET A 61 6.26 6.05 8.49
N GLY A 62 5.99 7.09 9.30
CA GLY A 62 6.08 6.96 10.75
C GLY A 62 5.02 6.04 11.38
N GLN A 63 3.93 5.73 10.66
CA GLN A 63 2.98 4.70 11.07
C GLN A 63 3.46 3.31 10.67
N GLN A 64 4.04 3.15 9.47
CA GLN A 64 4.67 1.91 8.98
C GLN A 64 5.76 1.46 9.94
N ASP A 65 6.64 2.42 10.27
CA ASP A 65 7.76 2.22 11.18
C ASP A 65 7.30 1.70 12.54
N ARG A 66 6.20 2.23 13.10
CA ARG A 66 5.62 1.80 14.38
C ARG A 66 4.66 0.60 14.28
N GLY A 67 4.47 0.01 13.10
CA GLY A 67 3.48 -1.05 12.89
C GLY A 67 2.03 -0.63 13.11
N SER A 68 1.73 0.67 13.04
CA SER A 68 0.39 1.24 13.28
C SER A 68 -0.31 1.68 11.99
N PHE A 69 0.34 1.50 10.83
CA PHE A 69 -0.21 1.88 9.54
C PHE A 69 -1.42 1.02 9.19
N LYS A 70 -2.46 1.68 8.68
CA LYS A 70 -3.69 1.03 8.23
C LYS A 70 -3.99 1.47 6.81
N ALA A 71 -4.00 0.52 5.88
CA ALA A 71 -4.39 0.77 4.50
C ALA A 71 -5.88 1.12 4.38
N CYS A 72 -6.71 0.58 5.28
CA CYS A 72 -8.11 0.96 5.39
C CYS A 72 -8.57 0.94 6.85
N THR A 73 -9.73 1.54 7.14
CA THR A 73 -10.28 1.62 8.51
C THR A 73 -10.47 0.26 9.17
N ARG A 74 -10.68 -0.80 8.37
CA ARG A 74 -10.92 -2.17 8.83
C ARG A 74 -9.67 -3.06 8.86
N SER A 75 -8.53 -2.62 8.33
CA SER A 75 -7.32 -3.45 8.33
C SER A 75 -6.65 -3.45 9.72
N PRO A 76 -6.03 -4.57 10.13
CA PRO A 76 -5.11 -4.53 11.26
C PRO A 76 -3.98 -3.53 10.97
N GLY A 77 -3.45 -2.92 12.02
CA GLY A 77 -2.25 -2.09 11.91
C GLY A 77 -1.05 -2.95 11.55
N GLY A 78 -0.19 -2.49 10.65
CA GLY A 78 1.02 -3.22 10.32
C GLY A 78 1.77 -2.63 9.13
N PHE A 79 2.86 -3.30 8.76
CA PHE A 79 3.67 -2.90 7.62
C PHE A 79 3.03 -3.34 6.29
N SER A 80 2.85 -2.42 5.35
CA SER A 80 2.36 -2.70 4.00
C SER A 80 3.46 -2.45 2.97
N ILE A 81 3.88 -3.49 2.24
CA ILE A 81 4.92 -3.36 1.20
C ILE A 81 4.49 -2.45 0.04
N PHE A 82 3.18 -2.40 -0.27
CA PHE A 82 2.66 -1.59 -1.38
C PHE A 82 2.68 -0.10 -1.03
N ASP A 83 2.23 0.25 0.18
CA ASP A 83 2.25 1.61 0.68
C ASP A 83 3.67 2.08 0.97
N ALA A 84 4.50 1.22 1.58
CA ALA A 84 5.91 1.49 1.80
C ALA A 84 6.64 1.75 0.47
N PHE A 85 6.39 0.96 -0.58
CA PHE A 85 6.96 1.21 -1.90
C PHE A 85 6.54 2.57 -2.45
N SER A 86 5.25 2.89 -2.38
CA SER A 86 4.72 4.17 -2.85
C SER A 86 5.34 5.35 -2.10
N GLN A 87 5.48 5.23 -0.78
CA GLN A 87 6.08 6.26 0.08
C GLN A 87 7.58 6.44 -0.18
N VAL A 88 8.34 5.35 -0.31
CA VAL A 88 9.78 5.41 -0.61
C VAL A 88 10.04 6.05 -1.98
N ARG A 89 9.15 5.84 -2.97
CA ARG A 89 9.23 6.55 -4.26
C ARG A 89 9.11 8.06 -4.12
N GLU A 90 8.25 8.54 -3.24
CA GLU A 90 8.14 9.99 -2.97
C GLU A 90 9.43 10.54 -2.38
N VAL A 91 10.08 9.79 -1.48
CA VAL A 91 11.38 10.18 -0.92
C VAL A 91 12.44 10.20 -2.03
N VAL A 92 12.49 9.19 -2.88
CA VAL A 92 13.42 9.14 -4.03
C VAL A 92 13.24 10.35 -4.93
N ASN A 93 12.01 10.76 -5.23
CA ASN A 93 11.74 11.92 -6.10
C ASN A 93 12.29 13.24 -5.55
N VAL A 94 12.46 13.36 -4.24
CA VAL A 94 13.00 14.57 -3.58
C VAL A 94 14.44 14.40 -3.08
N THR A 95 15.05 13.24 -3.35
CA THR A 95 16.43 12.94 -2.93
C THR A 95 17.38 13.10 -4.11
N SER A 96 18.37 13.98 -3.97
CA SER A 96 19.47 14.05 -4.95
C SER A 96 20.26 12.74 -4.99
N ILE A 97 20.63 12.29 -6.19
CA ILE A 97 21.49 11.10 -6.38
C ILE A 97 22.82 11.25 -5.64
N GLY A 98 23.34 12.48 -5.49
CA GLY A 98 24.58 12.76 -4.75
C GLY A 98 24.43 12.78 -3.23
N HIS A 99 23.22 12.58 -2.68
CA HIS A 99 23.00 12.52 -1.24
C HIS A 99 23.66 11.27 -0.65
N ALA A 100 24.35 11.40 0.49
CA ALA A 100 25.10 10.30 1.12
C ALA A 100 24.23 9.05 1.36
N ASP A 101 22.97 9.26 1.76
CA ASP A 101 22.02 8.16 2.02
C ASP A 101 21.27 7.63 0.79
N ALA A 102 21.45 8.25 -0.40
CA ALA A 102 20.69 7.88 -1.59
C ALA A 102 20.85 6.39 -1.95
N GLY A 103 22.05 5.85 -1.79
CA GLY A 103 22.32 4.44 -2.07
C GLY A 103 21.54 3.47 -1.19
N ALA A 104 21.31 3.79 0.09
CA ALA A 104 20.51 2.95 0.99
C ALA A 104 19.02 3.00 0.60
N ILE A 105 18.51 4.19 0.31
CA ILE A 105 17.12 4.44 -0.08
C ILE A 105 16.79 3.76 -1.41
N LEU A 106 17.68 3.86 -2.41
CA LEU A 106 17.48 3.23 -3.72
C LEU A 106 17.48 1.70 -3.63
N ARG A 107 18.34 1.10 -2.80
CA ARG A 107 18.33 -0.35 -2.58
C ARG A 107 17.06 -0.82 -1.86
N LEU A 108 16.56 -0.06 -0.89
CA LEU A 108 15.26 -0.34 -0.27
C LEU A 108 14.13 -0.23 -1.30
N CYS A 109 14.14 0.82 -2.13
CA CYS A 109 13.15 1.03 -3.18
C CYS A 109 13.12 -0.16 -4.16
N ALA A 110 14.28 -0.63 -4.60
CA ALA A 110 14.41 -1.80 -5.46
C ALA A 110 13.85 -3.08 -4.79
N GLU A 111 14.23 -3.35 -3.53
CA GLU A 111 13.74 -4.52 -2.79
C GLU A 111 12.21 -4.52 -2.67
N LEU A 112 11.62 -3.35 -2.40
CA LEU A 112 10.18 -3.15 -2.32
C LEU A 112 9.49 -3.28 -3.69
N ALA A 113 10.09 -2.75 -4.76
CA ALA A 113 9.55 -2.85 -6.12
C ALA A 113 9.39 -4.31 -6.56
N ASP A 114 10.45 -5.10 -6.39
CA ASP A 114 10.46 -6.53 -6.65
C ASP A 114 9.41 -7.27 -5.81
N ALA A 115 9.32 -6.97 -4.50
CA ALA A 115 8.36 -7.61 -3.61
C ALA A 115 6.89 -7.31 -3.99
N VAL A 116 6.63 -6.07 -4.44
CA VAL A 116 5.33 -5.66 -5.00
C VAL A 116 5.03 -6.40 -6.30
N ALA A 117 6.03 -6.58 -7.17
CA ALA A 117 5.88 -7.31 -8.42
C ALA A 117 5.57 -8.80 -8.18
N GLU A 118 6.32 -9.45 -7.29
CA GLU A 118 6.09 -10.84 -6.85
C GLU A 118 4.68 -11.01 -6.29
N ALA A 119 4.26 -10.15 -5.35
CA ALA A 119 2.93 -10.19 -4.77
C ALA A 119 1.83 -9.95 -5.82
N GLY A 120 2.08 -9.09 -6.81
CA GLY A 120 1.18 -8.84 -7.93
C GLY A 120 0.99 -10.06 -8.84
N VAL A 121 2.06 -10.80 -9.11
CA VAL A 121 2.00 -12.07 -9.89
C VAL A 121 1.22 -13.12 -9.10
N ALA A 122 1.53 -13.33 -7.83
CA ALA A 122 0.86 -14.32 -6.99
C ALA A 122 -0.64 -14.04 -6.84
N SER A 123 -1.02 -12.78 -6.60
CA SER A 123 -2.43 -12.36 -6.50
C SER A 123 -3.21 -12.59 -7.80
N ARG A 124 -2.59 -12.35 -8.97
CA ARG A 124 -3.21 -12.65 -10.27
C ARG A 124 -3.38 -14.16 -10.48
N ALA A 125 -2.39 -14.97 -10.11
CA ALA A 125 -2.47 -16.42 -10.20
C ALA A 125 -3.59 -16.99 -9.31
N GLU A 126 -3.71 -16.51 -8.07
CA GLU A 126 -4.79 -16.91 -7.15
C GLU A 126 -6.17 -16.56 -7.72
N ARG A 127 -6.35 -15.35 -8.25
CA ARG A 127 -7.62 -14.94 -8.90
C ARG A 127 -7.96 -15.77 -10.12
N ALA A 128 -6.97 -16.15 -10.93
CA ALA A 128 -7.18 -17.02 -12.10
C ALA A 128 -7.54 -18.46 -11.71
N ALA A 129 -7.11 -18.92 -10.53
CA ALA A 129 -7.41 -20.25 -10.01
C ALA A 129 -8.79 -20.36 -9.34
N VAL A 130 -9.45 -19.24 -9.03
CA VAL A 130 -10.83 -19.25 -8.53
C VAL A 130 -11.79 -19.49 -9.70
N PRO A 131 -12.47 -20.66 -9.79
CA PRO A 131 -13.40 -20.92 -10.87
C PRO A 131 -14.54 -19.89 -10.83
N ALA A 132 -14.96 -19.41 -12.00
CA ALA A 132 -16.12 -18.53 -12.13
C ALA A 132 -17.34 -19.24 -11.53
N GLN A 133 -17.81 -18.77 -10.37
CA GLN A 133 -19.06 -19.27 -9.84
C GLN A 133 -20.17 -18.89 -10.83
N PRO A 134 -21.03 -19.84 -11.23
CA PRO A 134 -22.20 -19.49 -12.01
C PRO A 134 -23.01 -18.51 -11.18
N VAL A 135 -23.14 -17.28 -11.68
CA VAL A 135 -24.10 -16.32 -11.16
C VAL A 135 -25.48 -16.94 -11.39
N ASP A 136 -26.05 -17.52 -10.33
CA ASP A 136 -27.39 -18.08 -10.36
C ASP A 136 -28.36 -16.93 -10.60
N GLY A 137 -28.66 -16.70 -11.89
CA GLY A 137 -29.58 -15.70 -12.36
C GLY A 137 -30.98 -16.12 -11.97
N GLY A 138 -31.32 -15.91 -10.69
CA GLY A 138 -32.65 -16.11 -10.14
C GLY A 138 -33.68 -15.30 -10.90
N ARG A 139 -34.18 -15.86 -12.00
CA ARG A 139 -35.35 -15.42 -12.73
C ARG A 139 -36.52 -15.52 -11.75
N ARG A 140 -36.89 -14.40 -11.13
CA ARG A 140 -38.18 -14.27 -10.45
C ARG A 140 -39.27 -14.50 -11.50
N GLU A 141 -39.77 -15.74 -11.57
CA GLU A 141 -41.05 -16.03 -12.21
C GLU A 141 -42.10 -15.16 -11.51
N ARG A 142 -42.62 -14.16 -12.24
CA ARG A 142 -43.88 -13.54 -11.89
C ARG A 142 -44.92 -14.63 -12.06
N ALA A 143 -45.55 -15.04 -10.96
CA ALA A 143 -46.78 -15.81 -11.03
C ALA A 143 -47.81 -14.95 -11.76
N ASP A 144 -48.23 -15.45 -12.93
CA ASP A 144 -49.37 -14.92 -13.66
C ASP A 144 -50.63 -15.15 -12.81
N SER A 145 -51.36 -14.07 -12.57
CA SER A 145 -52.70 -14.11 -11.98
C SER A 145 -53.65 -14.70 -13.01
N GLU A 146 -53.89 -16.00 -12.93
CA GLU A 146 -55.02 -16.61 -13.63
C GLU A 146 -56.33 -16.35 -12.88
N GLN A 147 -57.26 -15.88 -13.69
CA GLN A 147 -58.63 -15.51 -13.49
C GLN A 147 -59.51 -16.74 -13.29
N THR A 148 -60.37 -16.75 -12.27
CA THR A 148 -61.60 -17.55 -12.29
C THR A 148 -62.76 -16.74 -11.74
N GLU A 149 -63.55 -16.22 -12.68
CA GLU A 149 -64.98 -15.96 -12.48
C GLU A 149 -65.71 -17.30 -12.26
N GLY A 150 -66.70 -17.34 -11.38
CA GLY A 150 -67.48 -18.55 -11.11
C GLY A 150 -68.56 -18.33 -10.04
N ASP A 151 -69.76 -18.09 -10.54
CA ASP A 151 -71.04 -17.75 -9.91
C ASP A 151 -71.63 -18.80 -8.93
N THR A 152 -72.71 -18.41 -8.23
CA THR A 152 -73.69 -19.16 -7.41
C THR A 152 -73.27 -19.56 -5.98
N ARG A 153 -74.00 -19.18 -4.91
CA ARG A 153 -75.45 -19.21 -4.70
C ARG A 153 -75.90 -18.26 -3.57
#